data_AF-A0A3D1V8X5-F1
#
_entry.id   AF-A0A3D1V8X5-F1
#
_cell.length_a   1.000
_cell.length_b   1.000
_cell.length_c   1.000
_cell.angle_alpha   90.00
_cell.angle_beta   90.00
_cell.angle_gamma   90.00
#
_symmetry.space_group_name_H-M   'P 1'
#
loop_
_entity.id
_entity.type
_entity.pdbx_description
1 polymer ?
#
loop_
_entity_poly.entity_id
_entity_poly.type
_entity_poly.pdbx_seq_one_letter_code
_entity_poly.pdbx_strand_id
1 'polypeptide(L)'
;ILEAMASGAPVVTSNIASMPEVSGDAAILVDPHDVRSIRDGILAALDPANRVDLVERGARRAAGFTWERTARLTLDVIAEARRGRN
;
A
#
# COMPACT_ATOMS: atom_id res chain seq x y z
N ILE A 1 1.20 2.20 -5.43
CA ILE A 1 0.16 1.97 -4.39
C ILE A 1 0.00 3.20 -3.51
N LEU A 2 1.00 3.57 -2.69
CA LEU A 2 0.87 4.61 -1.67
C LEU A 2 0.51 6.00 -2.22
N GLU A 3 1.10 6.40 -3.35
CA GLU A 3 0.78 7.68 -4.00
C GLU A 3 -0.67 7.73 -4.50
N ALA A 4 -1.16 6.63 -5.08
CA ALA A 4 -2.55 6.52 -5.53
C ALA A 4 -3.53 6.60 -4.35
N MET A 5 -3.21 5.90 -3.24
CA MET A 5 -3.97 5.97 -2.00
C MET A 5 -4.01 7.39 -1.42
N ALA A 6 -2.86 8.06 -1.34
CA ALA A 6 -2.76 9.45 -0.88
C ALA A 6 -3.50 10.43 -1.80
N SER A 7 -3.62 10.10 -3.09
CA SER A 7 -4.34 10.89 -4.09
C SER A 7 -5.85 10.60 -4.14
N GLY A 8 -6.36 9.74 -3.26
CA GLY A 8 -7.78 9.40 -3.20
C GLY A 8 -8.27 8.50 -4.34
N ALA A 9 -7.38 7.69 -4.92
CA ALA A 9 -7.74 6.68 -5.91
C ALA A 9 -7.87 5.29 -5.25
N PRO A 10 -8.94 4.52 -5.53
CA PRO A 10 -9.00 3.12 -5.13
C PRO A 10 -7.90 2.32 -5.86
N VAL A 11 -7.29 1.36 -5.16
CA VAL A 11 -6.16 0.59 -5.71
C VAL A 11 -6.58 -0.86 -5.95
N VAL A 12 -6.30 -1.34 -7.16
CA VAL A 12 -6.24 -2.76 -7.50
C VAL A 12 -4.76 -3.10 -7.72
N THR A 13 -4.26 -4.15 -7.09
CA THR A 13 -2.86 -4.55 -7.23
C THR A 13 -2.71 -6.07 -7.12
N SER A 14 -1.53 -6.60 -7.44
CA SER A 14 -1.31 -8.04 -7.43
C SER A 14 -1.28 -8.61 -6.01
N ASN A 15 -1.61 -9.88 -5.87
CA ASN A 15 -1.54 -10.62 -4.60
C ASN A 15 -0.14 -11.20 -4.30
N ILE A 16 0.91 -10.75 -5.00
CA ILE A 16 2.27 -11.30 -4.89
C ILE A 16 3.30 -10.24 -4.47
N ALA A 17 4.49 -10.72 -4.10
CA ALA A 17 5.62 -9.89 -3.67
C ALA A 17 5.25 -8.95 -2.52
N SER A 18 5.72 -7.70 -2.56
CA SER A 18 5.45 -6.71 -1.51
C SER A 18 4.07 -6.05 -1.63
N MET A 19 3.25 -6.39 -2.63
CA MET A 19 1.99 -5.69 -2.86
C MET A 19 0.98 -5.90 -1.71
N PRO A 20 0.71 -7.13 -1.22
CA PRO A 20 -0.17 -7.34 -0.06
C PRO A 20 0.35 -6.63 1.20
N GLU A 21 1.67 -6.62 1.39
CA GLU A 21 2.30 -5.93 2.51
C GLU A 21 2.09 -4.42 2.43
N VAL A 22 2.37 -3.79 1.28
CA VAL A 22 2.26 -2.34 1.12
C VAL A 22 0.80 -1.90 1.16
N SER A 23 -0.10 -2.59 0.46
CA SER A 23 -1.51 -2.23 0.42
C SER A 23 -2.24 -2.47 1.74
N GLY A 24 -1.79 -3.47 2.52
CA GLY A 24 -2.57 -3.97 3.63
C GLY A 24 -3.98 -4.36 3.17
N ASP A 25 -4.97 -3.90 3.92
CA ASP A 25 -6.38 -4.15 3.68
C ASP A 25 -7.04 -3.07 2.79
N ALA A 26 -6.28 -2.06 2.34
CA ALA A 26 -6.79 -0.88 1.64
C ALA A 26 -6.77 -1.00 0.09
N ALA A 27 -6.59 -2.20 -0.45
CA ALA A 27 -6.64 -2.45 -1.89
C ALA A 27 -7.35 -3.78 -2.19
N ILE A 28 -7.86 -3.90 -3.42
CA ILE A 28 -8.30 -5.19 -3.94
C ILE A 28 -7.07 -5.92 -4.50
N LEU A 29 -6.83 -7.12 -3.99
CA LEU A 29 -5.74 -7.99 -4.46
C LEU A 29 -6.27 -8.93 -5.56
N VAL A 30 -5.55 -8.99 -6.68
CA VAL A 30 -5.88 -9.84 -7.83
C VAL A 30 -4.72 -10.76 -8.19
N ASP A 31 -4.99 -11.88 -8.87
CA ASP A 31 -3.95 -12.66 -9.51
C ASP A 31 -3.44 -11.91 -10.75
N PRO A 32 -2.16 -11.51 -10.80
CA PRO A 32 -1.61 -10.75 -11.94
C PRO A 32 -1.50 -11.56 -13.23
N HIS A 33 -1.62 -12.89 -13.17
CA HIS A 33 -1.54 -13.79 -14.32
C HIS A 33 -2.93 -14.23 -14.82
N ASP A 34 -4.01 -13.81 -14.15
CA ASP A 34 -5.39 -14.07 -14.57
C ASP A 34 -6.09 -12.76 -14.99
N VAL A 35 -6.32 -12.63 -16.30
CA VAL A 35 -7.04 -11.49 -16.89
C VAL A 35 -8.46 -11.33 -16.31
N ARG A 36 -9.14 -12.42 -15.95
CA ARG A 36 -10.48 -12.36 -15.35
C ARG A 36 -10.41 -11.80 -13.94
N SER A 37 -9.44 -12.26 -13.13
CA SER A 37 -9.18 -11.72 -11.80
C SER A 37 -8.93 -10.21 -11.83
N ILE A 38 -8.10 -9.73 -12.76
CA ILE A 38 -7.83 -8.30 -12.94
C ILE A 38 -9.09 -7.53 -13.33
N ARG A 39 -9.84 -8.01 -14.34
CA ARG A 39 -11.10 -7.39 -14.77
C ARG A 39 -12.09 -7.27 -13.61
N ASP A 40 -12.29 -8.35 -12.87
CA ASP A 40 -13.26 -8.41 -11.78
C ASP A 40 -12.83 -7.50 -10.62
N GLY A 41 -11.53 -7.43 -10.33
CA GLY A 41 -10.99 -6.48 -9.36
C GLY A 41 -11.19 -5.02 -9.75
N ILE A 42 -11.02 -4.66 -11.03
CA ILE A 42 -11.30 -3.30 -11.53
C ILE A 42 -12.78 -2.96 -11.41
N LEU A 43 -13.67 -3.86 -11.84
CA LEU A 43 -15.11 -3.66 -11.71
C LEU A 43 -15.54 -3.49 -10.24
N ALA A 44 -14.99 -4.33 -9.35
CA ALA A 44 -15.25 -4.23 -7.92
C ALA A 44 -14.75 -2.91 -7.31
N ALA A 45 -13.59 -2.39 -7.75
CA ALA A 45 -13.07 -1.09 -7.29
C ALA A 45 -13.87 0.11 -7.80
N LEU A 46 -14.60 -0.05 -8.91
CA LEU A 46 -15.48 0.97 -9.49
C LEU A 46 -16.89 0.96 -8.88
N ASP A 47 -17.28 -0.11 -8.19
CA ASP A 47 -18.53 -0.12 -7.43
C ASP A 47 -18.54 1.04 -6.42
N PRO A 48 -19.60 1.87 -6.38
CA PRO A 48 -19.60 3.08 -5.55
C PRO A 48 -19.35 2.83 -4.06
N ALA A 49 -19.87 1.73 -3.51
CA ALA A 49 -19.70 1.44 -2.09
C ALA A 49 -18.25 1.03 -1.79
N ASN A 50 -17.70 0.12 -2.59
CA ASN A 50 -16.31 -0.29 -2.47
C ASN A 50 -15.35 0.87 -2.71
N ARG A 51 -15.62 1.73 -3.68
CA ARG A 51 -14.79 2.89 -4.00
C ARG A 51 -14.64 3.81 -2.79
N VAL A 52 -15.75 4.12 -2.11
CA VAL A 52 -15.73 5.00 -0.92
C VAL A 52 -14.90 4.36 0.19
N ASP A 53 -15.14 3.08 0.50
CA ASP A 53 -14.40 2.34 1.53
C ASP A 53 -12.89 2.27 1.23
N LEU A 54 -12.53 1.91 -0.01
CA LEU A 54 -11.13 1.79 -0.44
C LEU A 54 -10.39 3.12 -0.40
N VAL A 55 -11.05 4.24 -0.74
CA VAL A 55 -10.43 5.58 -0.66
C VAL A 55 -10.19 5.96 0.79
N GLU A 56 -11.15 5.73 1.69
CA GLU A 56 -11.01 6.05 3.10
C GLU A 56 -9.89 5.22 3.77
N ARG A 57 -9.88 3.91 3.52
CA ARG A 57 -8.84 3.00 4.01
C ARG A 57 -7.48 3.30 3.40
N GLY A 58 -7.44 3.62 2.11
CA GLY A 58 -6.24 4.02 1.38
C GLY A 58 -5.60 5.25 2.00
N ALA A 59 -6.38 6.30 2.25
CA ALA A 59 -5.90 7.52 2.88
C ALA A 59 -5.28 7.24 4.27
N ARG A 60 -5.95 6.43 5.10
CA ARG A 60 -5.41 5.99 6.41
C ARG A 60 -4.12 5.17 6.27
N ARG A 61 -4.07 4.24 5.31
CA ARG A 61 -2.89 3.40 5.06
C ARG A 61 -1.70 4.27 4.65
N ALA A 62 -1.88 5.15 3.68
CA ALA A 62 -0.83 6.01 3.14
C ALA A 62 -0.25 6.96 4.19
N ALA A 63 -1.08 7.48 5.11
CA ALA A 63 -0.62 8.36 6.18
C ALA A 63 0.44 7.73 7.11
N GLY A 64 0.53 6.40 7.16
CA GLY A 64 1.56 5.68 7.91
C GLY A 64 2.93 5.58 7.20
N PHE A 65 3.00 5.88 5.91
CA PHE A 65 4.20 5.72 5.08
C PHE A 65 4.78 7.08 4.67
N THR A 66 5.36 7.78 5.64
CA THR A 66 5.99 9.08 5.40
C THR A 66 7.50 8.97 5.19
N TRP A 67 8.06 9.90 4.41
CA TRP A 67 9.51 9.98 4.21
C TRP A 67 10.24 10.31 5.51
N GLU A 68 9.66 11.12 6.38
CA GLU A 68 10.20 11.46 7.69
C GLU A 68 10.35 10.22 8.57
N ARG A 69 9.35 9.32 8.55
CA ARG A 69 9.41 8.04 9.29
C ARG A 69 10.53 7.17 8.75
N THR A 70 10.61 7.01 7.43
CA THR A 70 11.68 6.23 6.78
C THR A 70 13.06 6.77 7.14
N ALA A 71 13.25 8.09 7.05
CA ALA A 71 14.51 8.74 7.38
C ALA A 71 14.88 8.52 8.86
N ARG A 72 13.93 8.69 9.78
CA ARG A 72 14.14 8.46 11.22
C ARG A 72 14.59 7.02 11.50
N LEU A 73 13.82 6.04 11.04
CA LEU A 73 14.12 4.62 11.26
C LEU A 73 15.47 4.21 10.67
N THR A 74 15.81 4.75 9.49
CA THR A 74 17.10 4.48 8.84
C THR A 74 18.25 5.06 9.65
N LEU A 75 18.12 6.31 10.13
CA LEU A 75 19.13 6.96 10.95
C LEU A 75 19.35 6.24 12.28
N ASP A 76 18.28 5.74 12.90
CA ASP A 76 18.36 5.00 14.17
C ASP A 76 19.21 3.74 14.01
N VAL A 77 18.98 2.94 12.97
CA VAL A 77 19.78 1.74 12.66
C VAL A 77 21.24 2.10 12.36
N ILE A 78 21.49 3.17 11.60
CA ILE A 78 22.85 3.64 11.33
C ILE A 78 23.56 4.05 12.63
N ALA A 79 22.88 4.76 13.53
CA ALA A 79 23.44 5.16 14.81
C ALA A 79 23.75 3.96 15.71
N GLU A 80 22.86 2.96 15.73
CA GLU A 80 23.04 1.71 16.49
C GLU A 80 24.25 0.92 15.99
N ALA A 81 24.37 0.74 14.67
CA ALA A 81 25.50 0.08 14.03
C ALA A 81 26.84 0.82 14.21
N ARG A 82 26.84 2.12 14.53
CA ARG A 82 28.06 2.86 14.91
C ARG A 82 28.45 2.59 16.36
N ARG A 83 27.48 2.40 17.27
CA ARG A 83 27.74 2.14 18.71
C ARG A 83 28.21 0.70 18.97
N GLY A 84 27.72 -0.28 18.23
CA GLY A 84 28.06 -1.70 18.39
C GLY A 84 29.43 -2.14 17.81
N ARG A 85 30.28 -1.19 17.36
CA ARG A 85 31.62 -1.44 16.78
C ARG A 85 32.77 -1.15 17.76
N ASN A 86 32.49 -1.09 19.06
CA ASN A 86 33.50 -0.96 20.12
C ASN A 86 33.82 -2.31 20.75
#